data_AF-A0A0F9H984-F1
#
_entry.id   AF-A0A0F9H984-F1
#
_cell.length_a   1.000
_cell.length_b   1.000
_cell.length_c   1.000
_cell.angle_alpha   90.00
_cell.angle_beta   90.00
_cell.angle_gamma   90.00
#
_symmetry.space_group_name_H-M   'P 1'
#
loop_
_entity.id
_entity.type
_entity.pdbx_description
1 polymer ?
#
loop_
_entity_poly.entity_id
_entity_poly.type
_entity_poly.pdbx_seq_one_letter_code
_entity_poly.pdbx_strand_id
1 'polypeptide(L)' 'MYGQEIMITGTVVDDQGVVLPGSDVIIKGTTKGATTNFDGEFTIDAPA' A
#
# COMPACT_ATOMS: atom_id res chain seq x y z
N MET A 1 25.45 -3.01 -4.91
CA MET A 1 24.06 -3.48 -4.81
C MET A 1 23.32 -2.47 -3.95
N TYR A 2 22.42 -1.67 -4.51
CA TYR A 2 21.55 -0.78 -3.72
C TYR A 2 20.24 -1.53 -3.52
N GLY A 3 20.14 -2.27 -2.41
CA GLY A 3 18.99 -3.13 -2.07
C GLY A 3 18.29 -2.63 -0.81
N GLN A 4 18.12 -1.32 -0.67
CA GLN A 4 17.36 -0.79 0.45
C GLN A 4 15.89 -0.73 0.06
N GLU A 5 15.09 -1.50 0.76
CA GLU A 5 13.63 -1.40 0.70
C GLU A 5 13.18 -0.39 1.75
N ILE A 6 12.25 0.48 1.35
CA ILE A 6 11.56 1.43 2.21
C ILE A 6 10.18 0.84 2.48
N MET A 7 9.88 0.63 3.75
CA MET A 7 8.55 0.25 4.19
C MET A 7 7.63 1.47 4.13
N ILE A 8 6.59 1.38 3.30
CA ILE A 8 5.54 2.40 3.19
C ILE A 8 4.28 1.84 3.83
N THR A 9 3.69 2.60 4.75
CA THR A 9 2.42 2.28 5.39
C THR A 9 1.41 3.38 5.11
N GLY A 10 0.13 3.03 5.02
CA GLY A 10 -0.94 4.00 4.89
C GLY A 10 -2.32 3.38 5.04
N THR A 11 -3.36 4.22 4.94
CA THR A 11 -4.76 3.82 5.01
C THR A 11 -5.46 4.29 3.74
N VAL A 12 -6.24 3.41 3.12
CA VAL A 12 -7.04 3.72 1.94
C VAL A 12 -8.46 4.10 2.37
N VAL A 13 -8.89 5.30 1.97
CA VAL A 13 -10.23 5.84 2.23
C VAL A 13 -10.87 6.37 0.95
N ASP A 14 -12.20 6.43 0.93
CA ASP A 14 -12.96 7.11 -0.13
C ASP A 14 -13.02 8.64 0.09
N ASP A 15 -13.77 9.34 -0.77
CA ASP A 15 -13.97 10.79 -0.73
C ASP A 15 -14.79 11.27 0.49
N GLN A 16 -15.51 10.37 1.15
CA GLN A 16 -16.26 10.63 2.38
C GLN A 16 -15.48 10.23 3.64
N GLY A 17 -14.26 9.69 3.50
CA GLY A 17 -13.40 9.24 4.60
C GLY A 17 -13.73 7.84 5.12
N VAL A 18 -14.49 7.04 4.37
CA VAL A 18 -14.78 5.64 4.71
C VAL A 18 -13.60 4.77 4.31
N VAL A 19 -13.13 3.92 5.23
CA VAL A 19 -12.03 2.98 4.96
C VAL A 19 -12.44 1.93 3.93
N LEU A 20 -11.51 1.57 3.04
CA LEU A 20 -11.76 0.65 1.94
C LEU A 20 -10.99 -0.66 2.11
N PRO A 21 -11.51 -1.64 2.87
CA PRO A 21 -10.87 -2.94 3.06
C PRO A 21 -10.86 -3.75 1.76
N GLY A 22 -9.84 -4.60 1.59
CA GLY A 22 -9.67 -5.42 0.38
C GLY A 22 -9.27 -4.66 -0.89
N SER A 23 -8.87 -3.38 -0.77
CA SER A 23 -8.34 -2.60 -1.89
C SER A 23 -6.90 -2.99 -2.21
N ASP A 24 -6.56 -3.03 -3.50
CA ASP A 24 -5.21 -3.31 -3.96
C ASP A 24 -4.41 -2.00 -4.16
N VAL A 25 -3.23 -1.93 -3.53
CA VAL A 25 -2.25 -0.85 -3.67
C VAL A 25 -1.07 -1.38 -4.48
N ILE A 26 -0.80 -0.80 -5.65
CA ILE A 26 0.28 -1.26 -6.54
C ILE A 26 1.27 -0.12 -6.77
N ILE A 27 2.57 -0.40 -6.62
CA ILE A 27 3.61 0.56 -6.96
C ILE A 27 3.69 0.69 -8.48
N LYS A 28 3.40 1.89 -8.97
CA LYS A 28 3.35 2.19 -10.41
C LYS A 28 4.64 1.74 -11.12
N GLY A 29 4.47 0.98 -12.20
CA GLY A 29 5.60 0.48 -13.00
C GLY A 29 6.27 -0.78 -12.42
N THR A 30 5.72 -1.36 -11.36
CA THR A 30 6.20 -2.63 -10.77
C THR A 30 5.04 -3.62 -10.64
N THR A 31 5.36 -4.88 -10.33
CA THR A 31 4.38 -5.89 -9.90
C THR A 31 4.28 -6.00 -8.37
N LYS A 32 4.94 -5.10 -7.63
CA LYS A 32 4.87 -5.06 -6.17
C LYS A 32 3.58 -4.36 -5.75
N GLY A 33 2.81 -5.03 -4.92
CA GLY A 33 1.55 -4.53 -4.39
C GLY A 33 1.25 -5.10 -3.01
N ALA A 34 0.26 -4.51 -2.34
CA ALA A 34 -0.27 -4.95 -1.07
C ALA A 34 -1.79 -4.74 -1.06
N THR A 35 -2.50 -5.62 -0.37
CA THR A 35 -3.96 -5.50 -0.18
C THR A 35 -4.22 -4.95 1.22
N THR A 36 -5.17 -4.02 1.34
CA THR A 36 -5.54 -3.41 2.61
C THR A 36 -6.26 -4.39 3.55
N ASN A 37 -6.03 -4.28 4.85
CA ASN A 37 -6.70 -5.06 5.90
C ASN A 37 -8.15 -4.56 6.17
N PHE A 38 -8.79 -5.06 7.24
CA PHE A 38 -10.16 -4.67 7.63
C PHE A 38 -10.31 -3.19 8.01
N ASP A 39 -9.22 -2.57 8.48
CA ASP A 39 -9.17 -1.15 8.86
C ASP A 39 -8.73 -0.26 7.66
N GLY A 40 -8.60 -0.84 6.46
CA GLY A 40 -8.13 -0.13 5.26
C GLY A 40 -6.63 0.14 5.24
N GLU A 41 -5.87 -0.40 6.18
CA GLU A 41 -4.42 -0.19 6.30
C GLU A 41 -3.65 -1.14 5.37
N PHE A 42 -2.56 -0.64 4.78
CA PHE A 42 -1.62 -1.44 3.99
C PHE A 42 -0.18 -1.18 4.42
N THR A 43 0.67 -2.18 4.18
CA THR A 43 2.13 -2.08 4.29
C THR A 43 2.74 -2.62 3.01
N ILE A 44 3.66 -1.88 2.39
CA ILE A 44 4.31 -2.27 1.14
C ILE A 44 5.78 -1.88 1.12
N ASP A 45 6.64 -2.80 0.66
CA ASP A 45 8.07 -2.57 0.51
C ASP A 45 8.39 -2.00 -0.87
N ALA A 46 8.79 -0.73 -0.90
CA ALA A 46 9.19 -0.02 -2.12
C ALA A 46 10.71 0.03 -2.26
N PRO A 47 11.27 -0.12 -3.47
CA PRO A 47 12.68 0.17 -3.68
C PRO A 47 12.96 1.67 -3.44
N ALA A 48 14.07 1.97 -2.74
CA ALA A 48 14.57 3.33 -2.54
C ALA A 48 15.05 4.00 -3.84
#